data_AF-A0AAW1KGQ9-F1
#
_entry.id   AF-A0AAW1KGQ9-F1
#
_cell.length_a   1.000
_cell.length_b   1.000
_cell.length_c   1.000
_cell.angle_alpha   90.00
_cell.angle_beta   90.00
_cell.angle_gamma   90.00
#
_symmetry.space_group_name_H-M   'P 1'
#
loop_
_entity.id
_entity.type
_entity.pdbx_description
1 polymer ?
#
loop_
_entity_poly.entity_id
_entity_poly.type
_entity_poly.pdbx_seq_one_letter_code
_entity_poly.pdbx_strand_id
1 'polypeptide(L)'
;MCNYLLLLLGIGFIFHEVDLAPDFYWRHYNHGDIPYDALEAYPGLYIGQAHFSTGLFPASIYPYRNSAVAMLGPRVNVTEHLKILCTPKPRNFYWDTVDFTSDNITLMKNAVVGGFQESWLTYIGLVNHLDNWKVGKVFDIEDKAWRGIYVWDTDGIFELWVMYIRVSLLLLIWTGVVLEVAAVVQDFYWRNYVHGDVPYDAVEAAPGLYIGQVNFKDYLLPTAIYPYRKVAITTDVKREYVKDNIKILCTLEPKRFYWEPVDFTTHDFSLMTDAVVGGFRGSYVMYIGLLKHKNNWKIGRVYDAAEDLGILVWDDDGKVPTFHRFELLKYNSSSLDRSDYRLCDQ
;
A
#
# COMPACT_ATOMS: atom_id res chain seq x y z
N MET A 1 -60.48 -53.61 -17.08
CA MET A 1 -59.46 -52.60 -17.46
C MET A 1 -59.48 -51.53 -16.39
N CYS A 2 -58.47 -51.50 -15.52
CA CYS A 2 -58.40 -50.64 -14.34
C CYS A 2 -57.29 -49.62 -14.56
N ASN A 3 -57.65 -48.34 -14.65
CA ASN A 3 -56.73 -47.21 -14.76
C ASN A 3 -56.25 -46.80 -13.36
N TYR A 4 -54.94 -46.90 -13.09
CA TYR A 4 -54.32 -46.23 -11.95
C TYR A 4 -53.64 -44.95 -12.45
N LEU A 5 -54.21 -43.82 -12.04
CA LEU A 5 -53.65 -42.48 -12.18
C LEU A 5 -52.68 -42.27 -11.00
N LEU A 6 -51.38 -42.35 -11.26
CA LEU A 6 -50.34 -42.11 -10.26
C LEU A 6 -50.13 -40.60 -10.09
N LEU A 7 -50.64 -40.03 -9.01
CA LEU A 7 -50.50 -38.62 -8.66
C LEU A 7 -49.20 -38.45 -7.85
N LEU A 8 -48.11 -38.06 -8.53
CA LEU A 8 -46.86 -37.66 -7.87
C LEU A 8 -47.03 -36.26 -7.27
N LEU A 9 -47.35 -36.20 -5.97
CA LEU A 9 -47.22 -34.98 -5.17
C LEU A 9 -45.74 -34.67 -4.99
N GLY A 10 -45.18 -33.87 -5.89
CA GLY A 10 -43.87 -33.27 -5.73
C GLY A 10 -43.91 -32.27 -4.58
N ILE A 11 -43.38 -32.66 -3.42
CA ILE A 11 -43.05 -31.74 -2.34
C ILE A 11 -41.88 -30.89 -2.83
N GLY A 12 -42.19 -29.71 -3.39
CA GLY A 12 -41.20 -28.71 -3.73
C GLY A 12 -40.58 -28.16 -2.45
N PHE A 13 -39.40 -28.66 -2.08
CA PHE A 13 -38.55 -27.99 -1.11
C PHE A 13 -38.06 -26.69 -1.75
N ILE A 14 -38.69 -25.58 -1.40
CA ILE A 14 -38.16 -24.24 -1.65
C ILE A 14 -36.99 -24.07 -0.67
N PHE A 15 -35.78 -24.38 -1.11
CA PHE A 15 -34.60 -23.88 -0.43
C PHE A 15 -34.58 -22.35 -0.65
N HIS A 16 -34.95 -21.59 0.37
CA HIS A 16 -34.52 -20.19 0.47
C HIS A 16 -33.03 -20.22 0.76
N GLU A 17 -32.23 -20.21 -0.30
CA GLU A 17 -30.82 -19.85 -0.22
C GLU A 17 -30.81 -18.39 0.22
N VAL A 18 -30.55 -18.18 1.52
CA VAL A 18 -30.32 -16.84 2.05
C VAL A 18 -29.00 -16.41 1.47
N ASP A 19 -29.03 -15.73 0.32
CA ASP A 19 -27.90 -15.00 -0.23
C ASP A 19 -27.48 -13.98 0.82
N LEU A 20 -26.52 -14.37 1.67
CA LEU A 20 -25.82 -13.47 2.55
C LEU A 20 -25.15 -12.45 1.64
N ALA A 21 -25.76 -11.27 1.55
CA ALA A 21 -25.21 -10.17 0.79
C ALA A 21 -23.72 -10.03 1.16
N PRO A 22 -22.83 -9.92 0.16
CA PRO A 22 -21.40 -9.88 0.42
C PRO A 22 -21.08 -8.77 1.44
N ASP A 23 -20.18 -9.04 2.37
CA ASP A 23 -19.70 -8.10 3.40
C ASP A 23 -18.85 -6.95 2.79
N PHE A 24 -19.10 -6.54 1.54
CA PHE A 24 -18.45 -5.41 0.86
C PHE A 24 -19.42 -4.69 -0.07
N TYR A 25 -19.08 -3.45 -0.42
CA TYR A 25 -19.84 -2.64 -1.37
C TYR A 25 -18.93 -1.64 -2.08
N TRP A 26 -19.45 -1.08 -3.17
CA TRP A 26 -18.78 -0.05 -3.96
C TRP A 26 -19.36 1.33 -3.64
N ARG A 27 -18.51 2.28 -3.25
CA ARG A 27 -18.89 3.70 -3.06
C ARG A 27 -18.35 4.55 -4.19
N HIS A 28 -19.03 5.64 -4.52
CA HIS A 28 -18.47 6.65 -5.42
C HIS A 28 -17.17 7.21 -4.81
N TYR A 29 -16.12 7.28 -5.62
CA TYR A 29 -14.85 7.86 -5.22
C TYR A 29 -14.82 9.34 -5.62
N ASN A 30 -14.89 10.21 -4.62
CA ASN A 30 -14.92 11.66 -4.81
C ASN A 30 -13.50 12.25 -4.74
N HIS A 31 -12.65 11.87 -5.69
CA HIS A 31 -11.35 12.53 -5.99
C HIS A 31 -10.50 12.93 -4.77
N GLY A 32 -10.01 11.93 -4.03
CA GLY A 32 -9.10 12.12 -2.89
C GLY A 32 -9.73 11.76 -1.55
N ASP A 33 -11.06 11.77 -1.45
CA ASP A 33 -11.78 11.27 -0.28
C ASP A 33 -11.73 9.73 -0.24
N ILE A 34 -10.97 9.21 0.71
CA ILE A 34 -10.89 7.78 1.02
C ILE A 34 -11.81 7.50 2.21
N PRO A 35 -12.93 6.78 2.01
CA PRO A 35 -13.76 6.34 3.12
C PRO A 35 -12.96 5.56 4.16
N TYR A 36 -13.28 5.73 5.44
CA TYR A 36 -12.58 5.06 6.55
C TYR A 36 -12.67 3.53 6.49
N ASP A 37 -13.66 3.01 5.76
CA ASP A 37 -13.96 1.60 5.53
C ASP A 37 -13.52 1.14 4.12
N ALA A 38 -12.75 1.96 3.39
CA ALA A 38 -12.17 1.55 2.11
C ALA A 38 -11.19 0.39 2.31
N LEU A 39 -11.28 -0.63 1.45
CA LEU A 39 -10.37 -1.76 1.47
C LEU A 39 -9.07 -1.38 0.78
N GLU A 40 -8.00 -1.30 1.56
CA GLU A 40 -6.64 -1.05 1.08
C GLU A 40 -6.07 -2.35 0.48
N ALA A 41 -5.62 -2.30 -0.78
CA ALA A 41 -5.00 -3.44 -1.43
C ALA A 41 -3.57 -3.68 -0.95
N TYR A 42 -2.84 -2.57 -0.79
CA TYR A 42 -1.46 -2.48 -0.34
C TYR A 42 -1.27 -1.08 0.29
N PRO A 43 -0.33 -0.85 1.22
CA PRO A 43 -0.16 0.46 1.85
C PRO A 43 -0.15 1.64 0.87
N GLY A 44 -1.16 2.52 0.97
CA GLY A 44 -1.36 3.69 0.10
C GLY A 44 -2.03 3.41 -1.26
N LEU A 45 -2.44 2.18 -1.54
CA LEU A 45 -3.07 1.72 -2.78
C LEU A 45 -4.44 1.11 -2.49
N TYR A 46 -5.48 1.64 -3.13
CA TYR A 46 -6.86 1.22 -2.91
C TYR A 46 -7.45 0.56 -4.14
N ILE A 47 -8.40 -0.33 -3.91
CA ILE A 47 -9.13 -1.04 -4.96
C ILE A 47 -10.23 -0.13 -5.50
N GLY A 48 -10.12 0.21 -6.78
CA GLY A 48 -11.12 0.96 -7.51
C GLY A 48 -11.85 0.16 -8.59
N GLN A 49 -12.93 0.73 -9.08
CA GLN A 49 -13.64 0.36 -10.28
C GLN A 49 -13.78 1.59 -11.17
N ALA A 50 -13.45 1.44 -12.45
CA ALA A 50 -13.60 2.48 -13.46
C ALA A 50 -14.60 2.03 -14.53
N HIS A 51 -15.58 2.88 -14.83
CA HIS A 51 -16.57 2.61 -15.87
C HIS A 51 -16.09 3.14 -17.23
N PHE A 52 -16.10 2.27 -18.23
CA PHE A 52 -15.76 2.56 -19.62
C PHE A 52 -16.91 2.16 -20.54
N SER A 53 -16.87 2.57 -21.81
CA SER A 53 -17.89 2.17 -22.80
C SER A 53 -17.94 0.66 -23.04
N THR A 54 -16.84 -0.05 -22.78
CA THR A 54 -16.71 -1.51 -22.99
C THR A 54 -16.95 -2.35 -21.74
N GLY A 55 -17.16 -1.72 -20.58
CA GLY A 55 -17.42 -2.43 -19.33
C GLY A 55 -16.95 -1.71 -18.07
N LEU A 56 -16.83 -2.48 -16.99
CA LEU A 56 -16.42 -2.01 -15.66
C LEU A 56 -15.11 -2.71 -15.28
N PHE A 57 -14.07 -1.93 -14.97
CA PHE A 57 -12.72 -2.44 -14.86
C PHE A 57 -12.16 -2.19 -13.46
N PRO A 58 -11.50 -3.19 -12.84
CA PRO A 58 -10.62 -2.95 -11.69
C PRO A 58 -9.60 -1.85 -11.98
N ALA A 59 -9.36 -1.01 -10.97
CA ALA A 59 -8.46 0.12 -11.07
C ALA A 59 -7.64 0.29 -9.78
N SER A 60 -6.44 0.85 -9.92
CA SER A 60 -5.64 1.30 -8.79
C SER A 60 -5.97 2.74 -8.43
N ILE A 61 -6.52 2.96 -7.25
CA ILE A 61 -6.73 4.29 -6.71
C ILE A 61 -5.50 4.71 -5.90
N TYR A 62 -4.91 5.83 -6.29
CA TYR A 62 -3.84 6.49 -5.57
C TYR A 62 -4.41 7.77 -4.96
N PRO A 63 -4.70 7.81 -3.64
CA PRO A 63 -5.40 8.94 -3.03
C PRO A 63 -4.73 10.28 -3.31
N TYR A 64 -3.39 10.29 -3.29
CA TYR A 64 -2.58 11.48 -3.50
C TYR A 64 -2.60 12.02 -4.95
N ARG A 65 -3.12 11.27 -5.92
CA ARG A 65 -3.22 11.71 -7.33
C ARG A 65 -4.63 12.19 -7.72
N ASN A 66 -5.62 12.06 -6.84
CA ASN A 66 -7.03 12.33 -7.14
C ASN A 66 -7.56 11.59 -8.39
N SER A 67 -6.92 10.47 -8.75
CA SER A 67 -7.21 9.68 -9.94
C SER A 67 -7.03 8.20 -9.66
N ALA A 68 -7.66 7.37 -10.49
CA ALA A 68 -7.34 5.95 -10.58
C ALA A 68 -6.54 5.67 -11.86
N VAL A 69 -5.88 4.51 -11.88
CA VAL A 69 -5.25 3.98 -13.10
C VAL A 69 -5.88 2.63 -13.40
N ALA A 70 -6.39 2.47 -14.62
CA ALA A 70 -6.98 1.23 -15.09
C ALA A 70 -6.31 0.79 -16.41
N MET A 71 -6.50 -0.47 -16.77
CA MET A 71 -6.00 -1.04 -18.02
C MET A 71 -7.12 -1.25 -19.03
N LEU A 72 -7.10 -0.44 -20.08
CA LEU A 72 -7.98 -0.58 -21.25
C LEU A 72 -7.10 -0.67 -22.51
N GLY A 73 -6.28 -1.73 -22.60
CA GLY A 73 -5.16 -1.78 -23.53
C GLY A 73 -3.97 -1.02 -22.92
N PRO A 74 -3.71 0.25 -23.30
CA PRO A 74 -2.73 1.08 -22.60
C PRO A 74 -3.16 1.46 -21.17
N ARG A 75 -2.21 2.06 -20.46
CA ARG A 75 -2.43 2.77 -19.21
C ARG A 75 -3.43 3.92 -19.42
N VAL A 76 -4.53 3.92 -18.68
CA VAL A 76 -5.49 5.02 -18.68
C VAL A 76 -5.58 5.60 -17.27
N ASN A 77 -5.28 6.90 -17.15
CA ASN A 77 -5.60 7.65 -15.94
C ASN A 77 -7.09 8.01 -16.00
N VAL A 78 -7.85 7.53 -15.04
CA VAL A 78 -9.29 7.75 -14.95
C VAL A 78 -9.53 8.74 -13.82
N THR A 79 -10.27 9.79 -14.11
CA THR A 79 -10.69 10.77 -13.11
C THR A 79 -12.17 10.57 -12.77
N GLU A 80 -13.02 10.32 -13.76
CA GLU A 80 -14.48 10.29 -13.56
C GLU A 80 -15.04 8.86 -13.45
N HIS A 81 -16.27 8.76 -12.94
CA HIS A 81 -17.01 7.50 -12.81
C HIS A 81 -16.26 6.40 -12.05
N LEU A 82 -15.51 6.81 -11.03
CA LEU A 82 -14.78 5.93 -10.14
C LEU A 82 -15.64 5.47 -8.97
N LYS A 83 -15.48 4.20 -8.64
CA LYS A 83 -15.92 3.65 -7.37
C LYS A 83 -14.73 3.08 -6.61
N ILE A 84 -14.83 3.06 -5.28
CA ILE A 84 -13.86 2.47 -4.37
C ILE A 84 -14.52 1.32 -3.61
N LEU A 85 -13.78 0.22 -3.43
CA LEU A 85 -14.25 -0.94 -2.69
C LEU A 85 -14.17 -0.64 -1.19
N CYS A 86 -15.27 -0.88 -0.48
CA CYS A 86 -15.38 -0.66 0.94
C CYS A 86 -15.92 -1.92 1.64
N THR A 87 -15.55 -2.12 2.90
CA THR A 87 -16.04 -3.22 3.73
C THR A 87 -15.99 -2.85 5.22
N PRO A 88 -17.02 -3.20 6.01
CA PRO A 88 -16.95 -3.10 7.47
C PRO A 88 -16.05 -4.17 8.11
N LYS A 89 -15.64 -5.21 7.36
CA LYS A 89 -14.88 -6.36 7.86
C LYS A 89 -13.64 -6.63 6.97
N PRO A 90 -12.67 -5.71 6.92
CA PRO A 90 -11.49 -5.87 6.06
C PRO A 90 -10.68 -7.15 6.35
N ARG A 91 -10.77 -7.68 7.58
CA ARG A 91 -10.12 -8.94 7.99
C ARG A 91 -10.65 -10.19 7.29
N ASN A 92 -11.81 -10.11 6.64
CA ASN A 92 -12.37 -11.23 5.87
C ASN A 92 -11.76 -11.34 4.47
N PHE A 93 -10.89 -10.39 4.08
CA PHE A 93 -10.22 -10.38 2.80
C PHE A 93 -8.75 -10.76 3.00
N TYR A 94 -8.26 -11.61 2.10
CA TYR A 94 -6.86 -11.96 2.01
C TYR A 94 -6.49 -12.11 0.54
N TRP A 95 -5.22 -11.93 0.23
CA TRP A 95 -4.68 -12.18 -1.11
C TRP A 95 -4.25 -13.65 -1.19
N ASP A 96 -4.77 -14.36 -2.18
CA ASP A 96 -4.32 -15.72 -2.49
C ASP A 96 -3.42 -15.71 -3.72
N THR A 97 -2.44 -16.62 -3.75
CA THR A 97 -1.54 -16.76 -4.90
C THR A 97 -2.16 -17.72 -5.89
N VAL A 98 -2.35 -17.26 -7.13
CA VAL A 98 -3.02 -18.04 -8.18
C VAL A 98 -2.01 -18.41 -9.27
N ASP A 99 -1.97 -19.69 -9.62
CA ASP A 99 -1.17 -20.22 -10.73
C ASP A 99 -2.05 -20.60 -11.92
N PHE A 100 -2.08 -19.70 -12.91
CA PHE A 100 -2.82 -19.88 -14.17
C PHE A 100 -2.18 -20.89 -15.13
N THR A 101 -1.00 -21.43 -14.81
CA THR A 101 -0.39 -22.52 -15.59
C THR A 101 -1.03 -23.87 -15.27
N SER A 102 -1.67 -23.99 -14.10
CA SER A 102 -2.42 -25.18 -13.73
C SER A 102 -3.78 -25.23 -14.44
N ASP A 103 -4.21 -26.41 -14.86
CA ASP A 103 -5.54 -26.61 -15.48
C ASP A 103 -6.68 -26.60 -14.45
N ASN A 104 -6.45 -26.14 -13.22
CA ASN A 104 -7.45 -26.16 -12.16
C ASN A 104 -8.40 -24.96 -12.26
N ILE A 105 -9.63 -25.19 -12.71
CA ILE A 105 -10.67 -24.16 -12.95
C ILE A 105 -11.29 -23.65 -11.62
N THR A 106 -10.95 -24.21 -10.46
CA THR A 106 -11.57 -23.78 -9.18
C THR A 106 -10.93 -22.55 -8.55
N LEU A 107 -9.92 -21.93 -9.17
CA LEU A 107 -9.09 -20.88 -8.58
C LEU A 107 -9.88 -19.62 -8.21
N MET A 108 -10.99 -19.33 -8.90
CA MET A 108 -11.74 -18.08 -8.71
C MET A 108 -13.03 -18.23 -7.88
N LYS A 109 -13.30 -19.39 -7.30
CA LYS A 109 -14.56 -19.65 -6.58
C LYS A 109 -14.85 -18.63 -5.47
N ASN A 110 -13.81 -18.14 -4.79
CA ASN A 110 -13.92 -17.16 -3.71
C ASN A 110 -13.37 -15.79 -4.11
N ALA A 111 -13.02 -15.59 -5.39
CA ALA A 111 -12.44 -14.34 -5.84
C ALA A 111 -13.50 -13.23 -5.91
N VAL A 112 -13.11 -12.02 -5.55
CA VAL A 112 -14.00 -10.86 -5.60
C VAL A 112 -14.15 -10.40 -7.05
N VAL A 113 -15.39 -10.38 -7.54
CA VAL A 113 -15.71 -9.84 -8.87
C VAL A 113 -15.42 -8.34 -8.89
N GLY A 114 -14.48 -7.96 -9.76
CA GLY A 114 -14.01 -6.60 -9.94
C GLY A 114 -14.68 -5.85 -11.07
N GLY A 115 -15.46 -6.53 -11.92
CA GLY A 115 -16.22 -5.91 -13.00
C GLY A 115 -16.45 -6.86 -14.17
N PHE A 116 -16.60 -6.32 -15.38
CA PHE A 116 -16.78 -7.10 -16.60
C PHE A 116 -16.23 -6.38 -17.84
N GLN A 117 -15.84 -7.14 -18.85
CA GLN A 117 -15.45 -6.64 -20.17
C GLN A 117 -16.12 -7.50 -21.25
N GLU A 118 -16.89 -6.88 -22.15
CA GLU A 118 -17.49 -7.57 -23.32
C GLU A 118 -18.25 -8.87 -22.96
N SER A 119 -18.91 -8.90 -21.80
CA SER A 119 -19.65 -10.04 -21.20
C SER A 119 -18.84 -11.02 -20.34
N TRP A 120 -17.51 -10.85 -20.25
CA TRP A 120 -16.68 -11.65 -19.36
C TRP A 120 -16.58 -11.02 -17.98
N LEU A 121 -16.80 -11.80 -16.94
CA LEU A 121 -16.50 -11.36 -15.58
C LEU A 121 -14.99 -11.21 -15.41
N THR A 122 -14.61 -10.15 -14.71
CA THR A 122 -13.23 -9.92 -14.30
C THR A 122 -13.17 -9.88 -12.79
N TYR A 123 -12.09 -10.42 -12.24
CA TYR A 123 -11.84 -10.43 -10.80
C TYR A 123 -10.75 -9.42 -10.45
N ILE A 124 -10.67 -9.09 -9.17
CA ILE A 124 -9.64 -8.18 -8.65
C ILE A 124 -8.37 -8.99 -8.40
N GLY A 125 -7.25 -8.54 -8.98
CA GLY A 125 -5.94 -9.08 -8.67
C GLY A 125 -4.98 -8.01 -8.20
N LEU A 126 -3.93 -8.42 -7.49
CA LEU A 126 -2.85 -7.57 -7.03
C LEU A 126 -1.52 -8.18 -7.48
N VAL A 127 -0.65 -7.38 -8.10
CA VAL A 127 0.68 -7.81 -8.54
C VAL A 127 1.70 -6.71 -8.35
N ASN A 128 2.93 -7.10 -8.00
CA ASN A 128 4.08 -6.21 -8.07
C ASN A 128 4.70 -6.31 -9.47
N HIS A 129 4.66 -5.21 -10.22
CA HIS A 129 5.18 -5.15 -11.59
C HIS A 129 6.01 -3.88 -11.77
N LEU A 130 7.30 -4.05 -12.08
CA LEU A 130 8.29 -2.96 -12.16
C LEU A 130 8.36 -2.17 -10.83
N ASP A 131 8.59 -2.89 -9.74
CA ASP A 131 8.73 -2.34 -8.37
C ASP A 131 7.54 -1.47 -7.90
N ASN A 132 6.36 -1.77 -8.43
CA ASN A 132 5.13 -1.05 -8.10
C ASN A 132 3.97 -2.03 -7.95
N TRP A 133 3.30 -1.96 -6.80
CA TRP A 133 2.06 -2.69 -6.57
C TRP A 133 0.91 -2.08 -7.38
N LYS A 134 0.16 -2.95 -8.04
CA LYS A 134 -0.91 -2.60 -8.98
C LYS A 134 -2.11 -3.51 -8.79
N VAL A 135 -3.29 -2.91 -8.65
CA VAL A 135 -4.58 -3.60 -8.75
C VAL A 135 -4.94 -3.78 -10.21
N GLY A 136 -4.95 -5.02 -10.69
CA GLY A 136 -5.28 -5.38 -12.07
C GLY A 136 -6.60 -6.12 -12.18
N LYS A 137 -7.01 -6.36 -13.43
CA LYS A 137 -8.12 -7.26 -13.74
C LYS A 137 -7.59 -8.66 -13.98
N VAL A 138 -8.32 -9.65 -13.49
CA VAL A 138 -7.98 -11.06 -13.64
C VAL A 138 -9.05 -11.74 -14.45
N PHE A 139 -8.65 -12.47 -15.49
CA PHE A 139 -9.55 -13.30 -16.28
C PHE A 139 -9.35 -14.76 -15.94
N ASP A 140 -10.47 -15.45 -15.72
CA ASP A 140 -10.56 -16.89 -15.60
C ASP A 140 -11.53 -17.39 -16.66
N ILE A 141 -11.06 -17.38 -17.91
CA ILE A 141 -11.82 -17.84 -19.06
C ILE A 141 -11.19 -19.13 -19.62
N GLU A 142 -11.99 -19.94 -20.32
CA GLU A 142 -11.52 -21.20 -20.91
C GLU A 142 -10.38 -21.00 -21.91
N ASP A 143 -10.38 -19.88 -22.61
CA ASP A 143 -9.29 -19.52 -23.53
C ASP A 143 -8.01 -19.18 -22.76
N LYS A 144 -7.04 -20.10 -22.83
CA LYS A 144 -5.72 -19.99 -22.19
C LYS A 144 -4.97 -18.72 -22.60
N ALA A 145 -5.25 -18.13 -23.76
CA ALA A 145 -4.57 -16.92 -24.23
C ALA A 145 -4.88 -15.69 -23.36
N TRP A 146 -6.00 -15.71 -22.65
CA TRP A 146 -6.48 -14.58 -21.86
C TRP A 146 -6.45 -14.81 -20.36
N ARG A 147 -5.95 -15.96 -19.89
CA ARG A 147 -5.87 -16.25 -18.45
C ARG A 147 -4.76 -15.43 -17.80
N GLY A 148 -5.06 -14.90 -16.61
CA GLY A 148 -4.07 -14.23 -15.79
C GLY A 148 -4.47 -12.81 -15.40
N ILE A 149 -3.49 -12.11 -14.83
CA ILE A 149 -3.64 -10.73 -14.37
C ILE A 149 -3.13 -9.75 -15.43
N TYR A 150 -3.93 -8.71 -15.66
CA TYR A 150 -3.67 -7.65 -16.61
C TYR A 150 -3.54 -6.34 -15.84
N VAL A 151 -2.34 -5.76 -15.89
CA VAL A 151 -2.00 -4.45 -15.31
C VAL A 151 -1.43 -3.52 -16.36
N TRP A 152 -1.57 -2.21 -16.14
CA TRP A 152 -0.95 -1.21 -17.01
C TRP A 152 0.56 -1.18 -16.84
N ASP A 153 1.24 -0.87 -17.93
CA ASP A 153 2.67 -0.56 -17.93
C ASP A 153 2.93 0.95 -17.81
N THR A 154 4.11 1.34 -17.34
CA THR A 154 4.52 2.76 -17.28
C THR A 154 4.74 3.36 -18.65
N ASP A 155 5.10 2.54 -19.63
CA ASP A 155 5.72 3.03 -20.86
C ASP A 155 4.74 3.29 -22.00
N GLY A 156 3.46 2.92 -21.88
CA GLY A 156 2.40 3.31 -22.82
C GLY A 156 2.61 2.94 -24.30
N ILE A 157 3.70 2.24 -24.65
CA ILE A 157 4.11 1.93 -26.03
C ILE A 157 4.14 0.39 -26.17
N PHE A 158 2.96 -0.21 -26.26
CA PHE A 158 2.82 -1.56 -26.80
C PHE A 158 2.16 -1.41 -28.16
N GLU A 159 2.96 -1.48 -29.24
CA GLU A 159 2.55 -1.85 -30.62
C GLU A 159 3.71 -1.82 -31.67
N LEU A 160 5.00 -2.01 -31.31
CA LEU A 160 6.08 -2.10 -32.34
C LEU A 160 7.15 -3.21 -32.14
N TRP A 161 6.97 -4.16 -31.21
CA TRP A 161 8.06 -5.08 -30.82
C TRP A 161 7.94 -6.55 -31.26
N VAL A 162 6.99 -6.90 -32.14
CA VAL A 162 6.84 -8.30 -32.60
C VAL A 162 8.03 -8.79 -33.45
N MET A 163 8.90 -7.91 -33.96
CA MET A 163 10.03 -8.32 -34.81
C MET A 163 11.37 -8.57 -34.09
N TYR A 164 11.59 -8.15 -32.84
CA TYR A 164 12.91 -8.25 -32.18
C TYR A 164 13.07 -9.44 -31.20
N ILE A 165 11.99 -10.13 -30.87
CA ILE A 165 11.95 -11.13 -29.78
C ILE A 165 12.67 -12.46 -30.11
N ARG A 166 12.95 -12.78 -31.37
CA ARG A 166 13.59 -14.07 -31.70
C ARG A 166 15.11 -14.14 -31.50
N VAL A 167 15.80 -13.01 -31.40
CA VAL A 167 17.28 -13.00 -31.29
C VAL A 167 17.74 -12.84 -29.82
N SER A 168 16.96 -12.16 -28.97
CA SER A 168 17.34 -11.93 -27.56
C SER A 168 16.98 -13.06 -26.59
N LEU A 169 16.06 -13.96 -26.97
CA LEU A 169 15.61 -15.06 -26.10
C LEU A 169 16.72 -16.09 -25.81
N LEU A 170 17.72 -16.22 -26.68
CA LEU A 170 18.86 -17.12 -26.48
C LEU A 170 19.94 -16.55 -25.54
N LEU A 171 19.98 -15.23 -25.33
CA LEU A 171 20.96 -14.57 -24.46
C LEU A 171 20.46 -14.40 -23.00
N LEU A 172 19.15 -14.42 -22.77
CA LEU A 172 18.53 -14.28 -21.44
C LEU A 172 18.45 -15.58 -20.63
N ILE A 173 18.60 -16.76 -21.26
CA ILE A 173 18.57 -18.05 -20.54
C ILE A 173 19.82 -18.24 -19.66
N TRP A 174 20.91 -17.50 -19.91
CA TRP A 174 22.15 -17.59 -19.12
C TRP A 174 22.25 -16.56 -17.97
N THR A 175 21.40 -15.53 -17.97
CA THR A 175 21.32 -14.53 -16.88
C THR A 175 20.12 -14.72 -15.95
N GLY A 176 19.42 -15.87 -16.05
CA GLY A 176 18.42 -16.32 -15.09
C GLY A 176 19.00 -16.78 -13.75
N VAL A 177 20.02 -16.08 -13.23
CA VAL A 177 20.40 -16.18 -11.82
C VAL A 177 19.31 -15.46 -11.03
N VAL A 178 18.34 -16.27 -10.62
CA VAL A 178 17.51 -16.14 -9.41
C VAL A 178 17.67 -14.79 -8.70
N LEU A 179 16.87 -13.81 -9.10
CA LEU A 179 16.51 -12.68 -8.25
C LEU A 179 15.31 -13.15 -7.40
N GLU A 180 15.61 -13.86 -6.31
CA GLU A 180 14.67 -13.96 -5.19
C GLU A 180 14.53 -12.56 -4.60
N VAL A 181 13.58 -11.78 -5.12
CA VAL A 181 13.14 -10.55 -4.46
C VAL A 181 12.32 -11.01 -3.27
N ALA A 182 12.98 -11.23 -2.13
CA ALA A 182 12.30 -11.36 -0.86
C ALA A 182 11.53 -10.05 -0.62
N ALA A 183 10.22 -10.08 -0.85
CA ALA A 183 9.35 -8.99 -0.46
C ALA A 183 9.45 -8.87 1.07
N VAL A 184 10.20 -7.87 1.53
CA VAL A 184 10.30 -7.57 2.96
C VAL A 184 8.94 -7.06 3.41
N VAL A 185 8.15 -7.94 4.04
CA VAL A 185 6.91 -7.56 4.70
C VAL A 185 7.29 -6.66 5.89
N GLN A 186 7.12 -5.35 5.73
CA GLN A 186 7.22 -4.41 6.84
C GLN A 186 5.92 -4.51 7.65
N ASP A 187 6.03 -4.74 8.97
CA ASP A 187 4.86 -4.86 9.88
C ASP A 187 4.39 -3.51 10.45
N PHE A 188 4.91 -2.41 9.89
CA PHE A 188 4.50 -1.06 10.22
C PHE A 188 3.92 -0.38 9.00
N TYR A 189 3.08 0.62 9.24
CA TYR A 189 2.32 1.28 8.20
C TYR A 189 1.98 2.72 8.60
N TRP A 190 1.51 3.49 7.62
CA TRP A 190 1.16 4.89 7.81
C TRP A 190 -0.35 5.08 7.68
N ARG A 191 -1.02 5.50 8.76
CA ARG A 191 -2.46 5.76 8.79
C ARG A 191 -2.72 7.26 8.75
N ASN A 192 -3.82 7.70 8.14
CA ASN A 192 -4.26 9.10 8.23
C ASN A 192 -4.47 9.49 9.71
N TYR A 193 -3.90 10.63 10.12
CA TYR A 193 -4.03 11.12 11.48
C TYR A 193 -5.28 12.00 11.61
N VAL A 194 -6.16 11.65 12.53
CA VAL A 194 -7.34 12.45 12.89
C VAL A 194 -6.99 13.29 14.12
N HIS A 195 -7.27 14.59 14.08
CA HIS A 195 -6.81 15.52 15.12
C HIS A 195 -7.25 15.17 16.54
N GLY A 196 -6.26 14.87 17.39
CA GLY A 196 -6.47 14.51 18.79
C GLY A 196 -6.84 13.03 19.00
N ASP A 197 -6.97 12.26 17.93
CA ASP A 197 -7.23 10.82 17.99
C ASP A 197 -5.95 10.05 17.62
N VAL A 198 -5.33 9.45 18.63
CA VAL A 198 -4.09 8.68 18.48
C VAL A 198 -4.46 7.21 18.48
N PRO A 199 -4.23 6.49 17.36
CA PRO A 199 -4.43 5.04 17.34
C PRO A 199 -3.64 4.33 18.44
N TYR A 200 -4.21 3.27 19.02
CA TYR A 200 -3.57 2.52 20.10
C TYR A 200 -2.24 1.86 19.69
N ASP A 201 -2.03 1.68 18.39
CA ASP A 201 -0.87 1.09 17.76
C ASP A 201 0.09 2.14 17.16
N ALA A 202 -0.12 3.43 17.47
CA ALA A 202 0.78 4.49 17.04
C ALA A 202 2.14 4.42 17.75
N VAL A 203 3.21 4.68 17.01
CA VAL A 203 4.57 4.71 17.55
C VAL A 203 4.83 6.05 18.25
N GLU A 204 4.97 5.99 19.57
CA GLU A 204 5.36 7.11 20.41
C GLU A 204 6.89 7.24 20.43
N ALA A 205 7.42 8.39 19.99
CA ALA A 205 8.86 8.66 19.99
C ALA A 205 9.38 9.10 21.35
N ALA A 206 8.58 9.89 22.05
CA ALA A 206 8.85 10.39 23.40
C ALA A 206 7.50 10.69 24.08
N PRO A 207 7.44 10.86 25.41
CA PRO A 207 6.17 11.07 26.11
C PRO A 207 5.31 12.21 25.51
N GLY A 208 4.16 11.85 24.95
CA GLY A 208 3.20 12.74 24.27
C GLY A 208 3.61 13.21 22.87
N LEU A 209 4.63 12.60 22.27
CA LEU A 209 5.22 12.96 20.97
C LEU A 209 5.20 11.77 20.02
N TYR A 210 4.45 11.89 18.93
CA TYR A 210 4.26 10.80 17.97
C TYR A 210 4.92 11.10 16.62
N ILE A 211 5.26 10.01 15.93
CA ILE A 211 5.92 10.05 14.64
C ILE A 211 4.87 10.18 13.54
N GLY A 212 5.02 11.18 12.69
CA GLY A 212 4.19 11.36 11.52
C GLY A 212 5.00 11.61 10.26
N GLN A 213 4.27 11.61 9.15
CA GLN A 213 4.70 12.20 7.89
C GLN A 213 3.60 13.14 7.37
N VAL A 214 3.98 14.16 6.62
CA VAL A 214 3.05 15.16 6.10
C VAL A 214 3.36 15.47 4.64
N ASN A 215 2.31 15.56 3.82
CA ASN A 215 2.45 16.05 2.46
C ASN A 215 2.46 17.60 2.48
N PHE A 216 3.63 18.20 2.25
CA PHE A 216 3.84 19.64 2.33
C PHE A 216 4.62 20.12 1.10
N LYS A 217 3.97 20.94 0.26
CA LYS A 217 4.54 21.48 -1.00
C LYS A 217 5.11 20.38 -1.92
N ASP A 218 4.32 19.34 -2.15
CA ASP A 218 4.68 18.17 -2.96
C ASP A 218 5.84 17.33 -2.39
N TYR A 219 6.21 17.55 -1.14
CA TYR A 219 7.18 16.74 -0.40
C TYR A 219 6.48 15.91 0.66
N LEU A 220 6.96 14.69 0.86
CA LEU A 220 6.56 13.89 2.01
C LEU A 220 7.61 14.09 3.08
N LEU A 221 7.27 14.81 4.15
CA LEU A 221 8.23 15.20 5.19
C LEU A 221 7.94 14.46 6.50
N PRO A 222 8.97 13.95 7.20
CA PRO A 222 8.82 13.56 8.61
C PRO A 222 8.26 14.72 9.44
N THR A 223 7.39 14.40 10.40
CA THR A 223 6.78 15.40 11.27
C THR A 223 6.59 14.90 12.70
N ALA A 224 6.67 15.83 13.64
CA ALA A 224 6.31 15.62 15.03
C ALA A 224 4.81 15.88 15.24
N ILE A 225 4.05 14.87 15.67
CA ILE A 225 2.63 15.03 16.02
C ILE A 225 2.52 15.33 17.52
N TYR A 226 1.82 16.41 17.87
CA TYR A 226 1.49 16.79 19.24
C TYR A 226 -0.03 16.67 19.45
N PRO A 227 -0.53 15.51 19.91
CA PRO A 227 -1.97 15.25 19.98
C PRO A 227 -2.72 16.25 20.86
N TYR A 228 -2.16 16.60 22.02
CA TYR A 228 -2.76 17.57 22.94
C TYR A 228 -2.94 18.96 22.31
N ARG A 229 -2.03 19.36 21.41
CA ARG A 229 -2.07 20.64 20.70
C ARG A 229 -2.84 20.57 19.39
N LYS A 230 -3.27 19.36 18.97
CA LYS A 230 -3.92 19.07 17.69
C LYS A 230 -3.16 19.66 16.51
N VAL A 231 -1.83 19.50 16.50
CA VAL A 231 -0.95 20.05 15.48
C VAL A 231 0.20 19.10 15.19
N ALA A 232 0.60 19.02 13.93
CA ALA A 232 1.88 18.46 13.54
C ALA A 232 2.88 19.58 13.24
N ILE A 233 4.13 19.37 13.59
CA ILE A 233 5.21 20.33 13.32
C ILE A 233 6.24 19.65 12.42
N THR A 234 6.51 20.25 11.27
CA THR A 234 7.57 19.81 10.36
C THR A 234 8.55 20.95 10.12
N THR A 235 9.63 20.66 9.40
CA THR A 235 10.65 21.63 9.02
C THR A 235 10.86 21.60 7.52
N ASP A 236 10.79 22.77 6.89
CA ASP A 236 11.34 22.99 5.55
C ASP A 236 12.49 24.00 5.64
N VAL A 237 12.25 25.27 5.30
CA VAL A 237 13.19 26.39 5.52
C VAL A 237 13.08 26.92 6.96
N LYS A 238 11.91 26.78 7.56
CA LYS A 238 11.58 27.19 8.93
C LYS A 238 10.67 26.14 9.58
N ARG A 239 10.35 26.35 10.85
CA ARG A 239 9.28 25.63 11.55
C ARG A 239 7.92 25.88 10.88
N GLU A 240 7.24 24.80 10.51
CA GLU A 240 5.90 24.86 9.92
C GLU A 240 4.91 24.09 10.79
N TYR A 241 3.75 24.71 11.06
CA TYR A 241 2.64 24.07 11.75
C TYR A 241 1.65 23.56 10.72
N VAL A 242 1.41 22.26 10.71
CA VAL A 242 0.53 21.62 9.73
C VAL A 242 -0.65 20.98 10.46
N LYS A 243 -1.83 21.07 9.84
CA LYS A 243 -3.07 20.49 10.34
C LYS A 243 -3.61 19.42 9.40
N ASP A 244 -3.42 19.58 8.10
CA ASP A 244 -4.00 18.67 7.11
C ASP A 244 -2.93 17.74 6.51
N ASN A 245 -3.37 16.66 5.87
CA ASN A 245 -2.51 15.70 5.14
C ASN A 245 -1.41 15.05 6.01
N ILE A 246 -1.73 14.80 7.28
CA ILE A 246 -0.83 14.14 8.23
C ILE A 246 -1.14 12.65 8.24
N LYS A 247 -0.10 11.83 8.19
CA LYS A 247 -0.16 10.41 8.54
C LYS A 247 0.66 10.14 9.80
N ILE A 248 0.21 9.20 10.62
CA ILE A 248 0.88 8.74 11.84
C ILE A 248 1.46 7.34 11.60
N LEU A 249 2.65 7.10 12.13
CA LEU A 249 3.33 5.79 12.06
C LEU A 249 2.66 4.83 13.06
N CYS A 250 2.23 3.67 12.58
CA CYS A 250 1.58 2.63 13.36
C CYS A 250 2.30 1.28 13.18
N THR A 251 2.25 0.42 14.20
CA THR A 251 2.78 -0.94 14.16
C THR A 251 2.12 -1.81 15.23
N LEU A 252 1.96 -3.10 14.96
CA LEU A 252 1.54 -4.08 15.97
C LEU A 252 2.72 -4.56 16.84
N GLU A 253 3.95 -4.28 16.41
CA GLU A 253 5.19 -4.77 17.04
C GLU A 253 6.13 -3.61 17.42
N PRO A 254 5.73 -2.70 18.34
CA PRO A 254 6.50 -1.50 18.67
C PRO A 254 7.92 -1.80 19.19
N LYS A 255 8.17 -3.01 19.70
CA LYS A 255 9.48 -3.47 20.17
C LYS A 255 10.53 -3.63 19.07
N ARG A 256 10.11 -3.70 17.81
CA ARG A 256 11.04 -3.79 16.66
C ARG A 256 11.65 -2.45 16.28
N PHE A 257 11.00 -1.36 16.67
CA PHE A 257 11.58 -0.03 16.57
C PHE A 257 12.53 0.22 17.73
N TYR A 258 13.67 0.81 17.41
CA TYR A 258 14.61 1.28 18.42
C TYR A 258 15.29 2.56 17.95
N TRP A 259 15.76 3.33 18.93
CA TRP A 259 16.49 4.58 18.74
C TRP A 259 17.98 4.28 18.87
N GLU A 260 18.73 4.43 17.78
CA GLU A 260 20.19 4.25 17.82
C GLU A 260 20.88 5.62 17.94
N PRO A 261 21.71 5.85 18.97
CA PRO A 261 22.50 7.08 19.04
C PRO A 261 23.56 7.08 17.93
N VAL A 262 23.56 8.13 17.12
CA VAL A 262 24.47 8.29 15.97
C VAL A 262 25.26 9.60 16.07
N ASP A 263 26.47 9.61 15.48
CA ASP A 263 27.32 10.80 15.34
C ASP A 263 27.80 10.93 13.89
N PHE A 264 27.12 11.77 13.11
CA PHE A 264 27.45 12.01 11.71
C PHE A 264 28.63 12.95 11.47
N THR A 265 29.33 13.41 12.52
CA THR A 265 30.61 14.14 12.33
C THR A 265 31.68 13.28 11.66
N THR A 266 31.56 11.96 11.73
CA THR A 266 32.47 11.00 11.07
C THR A 266 32.15 10.78 9.59
N HIS A 267 30.99 11.23 9.11
CA HIS A 267 30.48 10.99 7.76
C HIS A 267 30.34 9.49 7.41
N ASP A 268 30.06 8.65 8.41
CA ASP A 268 29.85 7.21 8.22
C ASP A 268 28.39 6.93 7.79
N PHE A 269 28.20 6.64 6.51
CA PHE A 269 26.90 6.29 5.94
C PHE A 269 26.37 4.92 6.39
N SER A 270 27.23 4.03 6.91
CA SER A 270 26.77 2.73 7.40
C SER A 270 25.82 2.86 8.60
N LEU A 271 25.85 4.01 9.29
CA LEU A 271 24.91 4.37 10.35
C LEU A 271 23.45 4.40 9.87
N MET A 272 23.19 4.55 8.57
CA MET A 272 21.84 4.55 7.98
C MET A 272 21.26 3.14 7.74
N THR A 273 22.04 2.09 7.98
CA THR A 273 21.54 0.70 7.86
C THR A 273 20.33 0.50 8.76
N ASP A 274 19.25 -0.08 8.20
CA ASP A 274 17.95 -0.31 8.86
C ASP A 274 17.21 0.95 9.33
N ALA A 275 17.63 2.14 8.88
CA ALA A 275 16.96 3.39 9.21
C ALA A 275 15.55 3.45 8.58
N VAL A 276 14.60 3.95 9.37
CA VAL A 276 13.20 4.04 8.94
C VAL A 276 13.01 5.25 8.04
N VAL A 277 12.55 5.00 6.82
CA VAL A 277 12.18 6.05 5.86
C VAL A 277 10.94 6.78 6.36
N GLY A 278 11.07 8.09 6.54
CA GLY A 278 9.98 8.97 6.97
C GLY A 278 9.41 9.86 5.87
N GLY A 279 10.02 9.87 4.68
CA GLY A 279 9.55 10.71 3.58
C GLY A 279 10.53 10.85 2.43
N PHE A 280 10.20 11.75 1.50
CA PHE A 280 10.99 12.05 0.32
C PHE A 280 10.81 13.51 -0.15
N ARG A 281 11.87 14.05 -0.75
CA ARG A 281 11.87 15.34 -1.46
C ARG A 281 12.55 15.17 -2.81
N GLY A 282 11.77 15.10 -3.88
CA GLY A 282 12.30 14.73 -5.19
C GLY A 282 12.90 13.32 -5.14
N SER A 283 14.19 13.19 -5.45
CA SER A 283 14.94 11.93 -5.37
C SER A 283 15.58 11.64 -4.01
N TYR A 284 15.52 12.59 -3.06
CA TYR A 284 16.15 12.42 -1.75
C TYR A 284 15.22 11.69 -0.79
N VAL A 285 15.71 10.56 -0.25
CA VAL A 285 15.07 9.83 0.84
C VAL A 285 15.36 10.53 2.16
N MET A 286 14.34 10.69 2.99
CA MET A 286 14.46 11.25 4.33
C MET A 286 14.17 10.20 5.38
N TYR A 287 14.94 10.22 6.45
CA TYR A 287 14.79 9.31 7.58
C TYR A 287 14.33 10.06 8.82
N ILE A 288 13.95 9.31 9.86
CA ILE A 288 13.36 9.85 11.08
C ILE A 288 14.42 9.91 12.18
N GLY A 289 14.69 11.11 12.69
CA GLY A 289 15.57 11.31 13.83
C GLY A 289 14.82 11.91 15.03
N LEU A 290 15.35 11.68 16.22
CA LEU A 290 14.88 12.23 17.49
C LEU A 290 16.05 12.92 18.21
N LEU A 291 15.81 14.13 18.72
CA LEU A 291 16.80 14.90 19.46
C LEU A 291 16.16 15.62 20.65
N LYS A 292 16.84 15.62 21.80
CA LYS A 292 16.50 16.47 22.94
C LYS A 292 17.25 17.80 22.87
N HIS A 293 16.58 18.86 22.44
CA HIS A 293 17.15 20.21 22.35
C HIS A 293 16.45 21.14 23.34
N LYS A 294 17.23 21.82 24.20
CA LYS A 294 16.73 22.71 25.27
C LYS A 294 15.61 22.07 26.10
N ASN A 295 15.86 20.85 26.58
CA ASN A 295 14.95 20.05 27.40
C ASN A 295 13.62 19.64 26.71
N ASN A 296 13.50 19.80 25.40
CA ASN A 296 12.33 19.37 24.64
C ASN A 296 12.73 18.31 23.60
N TRP A 297 11.98 17.22 23.54
CA TRP A 297 12.09 16.22 22.48
C TRP A 297 11.53 16.76 21.17
N LYS A 298 12.25 16.53 20.07
CA LYS A 298 11.90 16.96 18.73
C LYS A 298 12.17 15.82 17.75
N ILE A 299 11.20 15.54 16.90
CA ILE A 299 11.39 14.69 15.73
C ILE A 299 11.81 15.58 14.57
N GLY A 300 12.83 15.16 13.84
CA GLY A 300 13.35 15.85 12.67
C GLY A 300 13.56 14.90 11.51
N ARG A 301 13.81 15.49 10.35
CA ARG A 301 14.24 14.75 9.16
C ARG A 301 15.75 14.61 9.15
N VAL A 302 16.23 13.46 8.69
CA VAL A 302 17.64 13.15 8.50
C VAL A 302 17.89 12.97 7.01
N TYR A 303 18.86 13.69 6.45
CA TYR A 303 19.27 13.54 5.05
C TYR A 303 20.37 12.52 4.91
N ASP A 304 20.28 11.73 3.84
CA ASP A 304 21.36 10.91 3.31
C ASP A 304 21.99 11.64 2.12
N ALA A 305 22.53 12.83 2.37
CA ALA A 305 23.23 13.64 1.38
C ALA A 305 24.56 14.10 1.97
N ALA A 306 25.64 13.92 1.21
CA ALA A 306 27.02 14.10 1.70
C ALA A 306 27.33 15.49 2.26
N GLU A 307 26.63 16.53 1.81
CA GLU A 307 26.89 17.91 2.24
C GLU A 307 26.11 18.33 3.50
N ASP A 308 25.05 17.60 3.87
CA ASP A 308 24.11 17.98 4.94
C ASP A 308 23.73 16.78 5.85
N LEU A 309 24.70 15.90 6.12
CA LEU A 309 24.49 14.70 6.92
C LEU A 309 24.19 15.05 8.38
N GLY A 310 22.92 14.97 8.78
CA GLY A 310 22.48 15.31 10.13
C GLY A 310 20.96 15.39 10.26
N ILE A 311 20.50 15.65 11.48
CA ILE A 311 19.09 15.90 11.77
C ILE A 311 18.79 17.41 11.69
N LEU A 312 17.71 17.74 11.00
CA LEU A 312 17.17 19.10 10.92
C LEU A 312 15.95 19.22 11.83
N VAL A 313 16.11 19.95 12.94
CA VAL A 313 15.02 20.26 13.88
C VAL A 313 14.91 21.76 14.09
N TRP A 314 13.71 22.24 14.43
CA TRP A 314 13.51 23.65 14.69
C TRP A 314 14.04 24.06 16.09
N ASP A 315 14.59 25.25 16.19
CA ASP A 315 14.85 25.92 17.47
C ASP A 315 13.63 26.73 17.95
N ASP A 316 13.79 27.44 19.06
CA ASP A 316 12.70 28.23 19.66
C ASP A 316 12.29 29.41 18.77
N ASP A 317 13.27 30.00 18.05
CA ASP A 317 13.09 31.08 17.08
C ASP A 317 12.48 30.58 15.75
N GLY A 318 12.33 29.27 15.59
CA GLY A 318 11.78 28.62 14.39
C GLY A 318 12.78 28.45 13.26
N LYS A 319 14.07 28.73 13.49
CA LYS A 319 15.16 28.37 12.57
C LYS A 319 15.39 26.87 12.61
N VAL A 320 15.99 26.32 11.56
CA VAL A 320 16.20 24.87 11.41
C VAL A 320 17.70 24.56 11.33
N PRO A 321 18.43 24.61 12.46
CA PRO A 321 19.83 24.18 12.48
C PRO A 321 19.96 22.67 12.25
N THR A 322 21.10 22.27 11.68
CA THR A 322 21.52 20.88 11.54
C THR A 322 22.28 20.43 12.79
N PHE A 323 21.98 19.24 13.29
CA PHE A 323 22.73 18.60 14.37
C PHE A 323 23.28 17.26 13.90
N HIS A 324 24.52 16.96 14.28
CA HIS A 324 25.19 15.71 13.85
C HIS A 324 25.09 14.58 14.88
N ARG A 325 24.70 14.89 16.13
CA ARG A 325 24.52 13.92 17.21
C ARG A 325 23.06 13.85 17.62
N PHE A 326 22.44 12.69 17.47
CA PHE A 326 21.01 12.48 17.74
C PHE A 326 20.70 10.99 17.77
N GLU A 327 19.43 10.64 17.94
CA GLU A 327 18.93 9.26 17.87
C GLU A 327 18.25 9.01 16.53
N LEU A 328 18.70 8.02 15.76
CA LEU A 328 18.12 7.62 14.49
C LEU A 328 17.10 6.49 14.72
N LEU A 329 15.90 6.60 14.16
CA LEU A 329 14.91 5.54 14.25
C LEU A 329 15.31 4.39 13.33
N LYS A 330 15.44 3.20 13.90
CA LYS A 330 15.72 1.97 13.16
C LYS A 330 14.68 0.91 13.42
N TYR A 331 14.63 -0.05 12.51
CA TYR A 331 13.67 -1.14 12.56
C TYR A 331 14.37 -2.49 12.36
N ASN A 332 14.23 -3.38 13.35
CA ASN A 332 14.86 -4.68 13.33
C ASN A 332 14.11 -5.64 12.37
N SER A 333 14.61 -5.77 11.14
CA SER A 333 14.06 -6.61 10.08
C SER A 333 14.38 -8.11 10.24
N SER A 334 15.44 -8.46 10.98
CA SER A 334 16.01 -9.82 11.04
C SER A 334 15.24 -10.80 11.93
N SER A 335 14.23 -10.33 12.67
CA SER A 335 13.37 -11.19 13.50
C SER A 335 12.27 -11.94 12.74
N LEU A 336 12.03 -11.62 11.46
CA LEU A 336 11.06 -12.36 10.62
C LEU A 336 11.56 -13.75 10.19
N ASP A 337 12.76 -14.14 10.58
CA ASP A 337 13.33 -15.43 10.24
C ASP A 337 12.71 -16.57 11.08
N ARG A 338 11.59 -17.09 10.57
CA ARG A 338 11.21 -18.53 10.55
C ARG A 338 10.77 -19.26 11.83
N SER A 339 10.93 -18.75 13.04
CA SER A 339 10.63 -19.56 14.24
C SER A 339 9.18 -19.48 14.74
N ASP A 340 8.44 -18.39 14.49
CA ASP A 340 7.11 -18.16 15.11
C ASP A 340 5.91 -18.71 14.32
N TYR A 341 6.10 -19.22 13.10
CA TYR A 341 5.01 -19.86 12.32
C TYR A 341 4.67 -21.29 12.76
N ARG A 342 5.24 -21.81 13.87
CA ARG A 342 4.99 -23.19 14.35
C ARG A 342 3.93 -23.34 15.43
N LEU A 343 3.17 -22.29 15.77
CA LEU A 343 2.25 -22.32 16.91
C LEU A 343 0.76 -22.49 16.58
N CYS A 344 0.39 -22.84 15.34
CA CYS A 344 -1.02 -23.12 14.98
C CYS A 344 -1.34 -24.59 14.66
N ASP A 345 -0.39 -25.51 14.85
CA ASP A 345 -0.64 -26.97 14.73
C ASP A 345 -0.69 -27.64 16.12
N GLN A 346 -1.74 -27.38 16.91
CA GLN A 346 -2.18 -28.25 18.02
C GLN A 346 -3.70 -28.28 18.16
#